data_AF-A0A8S2M5M9-F1
#
_entry.id   AF-A0A8S2M5M9-F1
#
_cell.length_a   1.000
_cell.length_b   1.000
_cell.length_c   1.000
_cell.angle_alpha   90.00
_cell.angle_beta   90.00
_cell.angle_gamma   90.00
#
_symmetry.space_group_name_H-M   'P 1'
#
loop_
_entity.id
_entity.type
_entity.pdbx_description
1 polymer ?
#
loop_
_entity_poly.entity_id
_entity_poly.type
_entity_poly.pdbx_seq_one_letter_code
_entity_poly.pdbx_strand_id
1 'polypeptide(L)'
;MDLAPVIESLQATLAPQLRQQAEEKLAQFSITPGFIPCLIQIILSEQCDMGARQAGAIYLKNYVNTNWPDGTDPNATADPDILALANAVNIDVSKTNGDHPQRASSISDADKDYLRNILIDAILRTKDPLRCQLITAAGTLIKCDFPSKWPQFINQIHVCLSTDNIETWNSVLLVFYSLVQYYEYKKSEDRGPMDDVMLVILPLLHQRLMQLFAHNDSDQSALSQKTILKIFHAYIQ
;
A
#
# COMPACT_ATOMS: atom_id res chain seq x y z
N MET A 1 12.62 13.51 -14.56
CA MET A 1 13.14 12.27 -15.19
C MET A 1 12.43 12.08 -16.52
N ASP A 2 13.11 11.55 -17.54
CA ASP A 2 12.47 11.22 -18.82
C ASP A 2 11.68 9.90 -18.70
N LEU A 3 10.46 9.88 -19.26
CA LEU A 3 9.57 8.72 -19.19
C LEU A 3 9.97 7.62 -20.18
N ALA A 4 10.47 7.98 -21.37
CA ALA A 4 10.67 7.02 -22.44
C ALA A 4 11.65 5.89 -22.08
N PRO A 5 12.83 6.16 -21.46
CA PRO A 5 13.77 5.10 -21.06
C PRO A 5 13.21 4.19 -19.97
N VAL A 6 12.37 4.74 -19.08
CA VAL A 6 11.74 3.97 -18.00
C VAL A 6 10.66 3.05 -18.58
N ILE A 7 9.84 3.56 -19.51
CA ILE A 7 8.82 2.76 -20.22
C ILE A 7 9.48 1.61 -20.99
N GLU A 8 10.54 1.89 -21.75
CA GLU A 8 11.28 0.86 -22.50
C GLU A 8 11.82 -0.21 -21.55
N SER A 9 12.41 0.19 -20.42
CA SER A 9 12.93 -0.74 -19.42
C SER A 9 11.81 -1.58 -18.79
N LEU A 10 10.67 -0.97 -18.44
CA LEU A 10 9.52 -1.69 -17.91
C LEU A 10 8.96 -2.72 -18.91
N GLN A 11 8.83 -2.36 -20.19
CA GLN A 11 8.39 -3.28 -21.24
C GLN A 11 9.38 -4.44 -21.41
N ALA A 12 10.68 -4.17 -21.36
CA ALA A 12 11.72 -5.19 -21.49
C ALA A 12 11.67 -6.24 -20.35
N THR A 13 11.13 -5.92 -19.17
CA THR A 13 10.95 -6.91 -18.08
C THR A 13 9.97 -8.04 -18.43
N LEU A 14 9.08 -7.80 -19.39
CA LEU A 14 8.10 -8.78 -19.86
C LEU A 14 8.75 -9.88 -20.72
N ALA A 15 9.91 -9.59 -21.34
CA ALA A 15 10.65 -10.55 -22.17
C ALA A 15 11.68 -11.32 -21.33
N PRO A 16 11.63 -12.66 -21.25
CA PRO A 16 12.54 -13.44 -20.41
C PRO A 16 14.03 -13.21 -20.69
N GLN A 17 14.38 -12.95 -21.95
CA GLN A 17 15.77 -12.76 -22.37
C GLN A 17 16.35 -11.41 -21.95
N LEU A 18 15.50 -10.38 -21.81
CA LEU A 18 15.91 -9.01 -21.50
C LEU A 18 15.66 -8.62 -20.05
N ARG A 19 14.92 -9.46 -19.30
CA ARG A 19 14.45 -9.15 -17.94
C ARG A 19 15.57 -8.71 -17.00
N GLN A 20 16.66 -9.47 -16.91
CA GLN A 20 17.74 -9.17 -15.97
C GLN A 20 18.37 -7.81 -16.26
N GLN A 21 18.69 -7.53 -17.54
CA GLN A 21 19.26 -6.24 -17.95
C GLN A 21 18.29 -5.08 -17.71
N ALA A 22 16.99 -5.32 -17.93
CA ALA A 22 15.94 -4.33 -17.69
C ALA A 22 15.77 -4.02 -16.20
N GLU A 23 15.80 -5.02 -15.34
CA GLU A 23 15.74 -4.86 -13.88
C GLU A 23 16.96 -4.13 -13.33
N GLU A 24 18.16 -4.41 -13.85
CA GLU A 24 19.38 -3.67 -13.52
C GLU A 24 19.28 -2.19 -13.92
N LYS A 25 18.75 -1.88 -15.11
CA LYS A 25 18.49 -0.49 -15.52
C LYS A 25 17.47 0.20 -14.62
N LEU A 26 16.37 -0.48 -14.27
CA LEU A 26 15.37 0.06 -13.35
C LEU A 26 15.93 0.31 -11.96
N ALA A 27 16.84 -0.56 -11.48
CA ALA A 27 17.56 -0.34 -10.23
C ALA A 27 18.45 0.91 -10.27
N GLN A 28 19.03 1.25 -11.42
CA GLN A 28 19.78 2.50 -11.57
C GLN A 28 18.86 3.72 -11.55
N PHE A 29 17.69 3.65 -12.20
CA PHE A 29 16.71 4.73 -12.17
C PHE A 29 16.12 4.96 -10.78
N SER A 30 15.92 3.89 -10.00
CA SER A 30 15.26 3.97 -8.70
C SER A 30 16.04 4.73 -7.62
N ILE A 31 17.35 4.93 -7.82
CA ILE A 31 18.19 5.74 -6.93
C ILE A 31 17.93 7.25 -7.15
N THR A 32 17.40 7.63 -8.31
CA THR A 32 17.24 9.04 -8.69
C THR A 32 15.95 9.62 -8.11
N PRO A 33 15.98 10.79 -7.42
CA PRO A 33 14.78 11.49 -6.97
C PRO A 33 13.80 11.77 -8.12
N GLY A 34 12.50 11.64 -7.86
CA GLY A 34 11.46 11.78 -8.87
C GLY A 34 11.15 10.48 -9.63
N PHE A 35 11.71 9.34 -9.20
CA PHE A 35 11.41 8.05 -9.80
C PHE A 35 9.99 7.57 -9.47
N ILE A 36 9.52 7.72 -8.23
CA ILE A 36 8.14 7.37 -7.87
C ILE A 36 7.12 8.21 -8.65
N PRO A 37 7.26 9.56 -8.73
CA PRO A 37 6.43 10.37 -9.61
C PRO A 37 6.39 9.89 -11.06
N CYS A 38 7.54 9.51 -11.62
CA CYS A 38 7.64 8.95 -12.97
C CYS A 38 6.83 7.65 -13.11
N LEU A 39 7.00 6.69 -12.18
CA LEU A 39 6.24 5.44 -12.18
C LEU A 39 4.73 5.68 -12.08
N ILE A 40 4.28 6.56 -11.19
CA ILE A 40 2.86 6.90 -11.05
C ILE A 40 2.32 7.50 -12.36
N GLN A 41 3.07 8.41 -13.01
CA GLN A 41 2.67 8.97 -14.29
C GLN A 41 2.52 7.90 -15.37
N ILE A 42 3.44 6.93 -15.44
CA ILE A 42 3.35 5.80 -16.38
C ILE A 42 2.10 4.95 -16.08
N ILE A 43 1.89 4.57 -14.82
CA ILE A 43 0.75 3.74 -14.38
C ILE A 43 -0.59 4.39 -14.73
N LEU A 44 -0.69 5.71 -14.59
CA LEU A 44 -1.91 6.48 -14.86
C LEU A 44 -2.06 6.92 -16.32
N SER A 45 -1.02 6.82 -17.15
CA SER A 45 -1.07 7.25 -18.55
C SER A 45 -1.86 6.26 -19.41
N GLU A 46 -2.96 6.73 -20.01
CA GLU A 46 -3.74 5.96 -20.99
C GLU A 46 -3.02 5.80 -22.34
N GLN A 47 -1.98 6.60 -22.59
CA GLN A 47 -1.15 6.51 -23.80
C GLN A 47 -0.13 5.37 -23.72
N CYS A 48 0.18 4.90 -22.51
CA CYS A 48 1.05 3.75 -22.31
C CYS A 48 0.26 2.45 -22.46
N ASP A 49 0.89 1.45 -23.08
CA ASP A 49 0.28 0.13 -23.20
C ASP A 49 0.10 -0.52 -21.81
N MET A 50 -0.87 -1.43 -21.71
CA MET A 50 -1.20 -2.09 -20.44
C MET A 50 -0.02 -2.91 -19.88
N GLY A 51 0.87 -3.45 -20.73
CA GLY A 51 2.04 -4.20 -20.30
C GLY A 51 3.02 -3.34 -19.52
N ALA A 52 3.39 -2.17 -20.07
CA ALA A 52 4.23 -1.19 -19.38
C ALA A 52 3.60 -0.70 -18.08
N ARG A 53 2.29 -0.40 -18.09
CA ARG A 53 1.55 0.07 -16.90
C ARG A 53 1.53 -0.98 -15.79
N GLN A 54 1.28 -2.24 -16.13
CA GLN A 54 1.27 -3.34 -15.17
C GLN A 54 2.67 -3.62 -14.61
N ALA A 55 3.69 -3.66 -15.46
CA ALA A 55 5.08 -3.78 -15.03
C ALA A 55 5.45 -2.64 -14.07
N GLY A 56 5.05 -1.40 -14.38
CA GLY A 56 5.25 -0.23 -13.52
C GLY A 56 4.56 -0.36 -12.16
N ALA A 57 3.31 -0.82 -12.13
CA ALA A 57 2.56 -1.00 -10.88
C ALA A 57 3.13 -2.13 -10.01
N ILE A 58 3.56 -3.24 -10.63
CA ILE A 58 4.23 -4.35 -9.93
C ILE A 58 5.57 -3.89 -9.38
N TYR A 59 6.36 -3.17 -10.18
CA TYR A 59 7.64 -2.63 -9.76
C TYR A 59 7.47 -1.65 -8.60
N LEU A 60 6.55 -0.68 -8.71
CA LEU A 60 6.27 0.28 -7.63
C LEU A 60 5.92 -0.42 -6.33
N LYS A 61 5.00 -1.40 -6.36
CA LYS A 61 4.64 -2.18 -5.17
C LYS A 61 5.86 -2.88 -4.58
N ASN A 62 6.65 -3.58 -5.39
CA ASN A 62 7.85 -4.27 -4.89
C ASN A 62 8.87 -3.28 -4.31
N TYR A 63 9.09 -2.17 -5.02
CA TYR A 63 10.03 -1.12 -4.63
C TYR A 63 9.65 -0.47 -3.30
N VAL A 64 8.36 -0.17 -3.10
CA VAL A 64 7.82 0.31 -1.81
C VAL A 64 7.97 -0.76 -0.73
N ASN A 65 7.57 -2.01 -1.00
CA ASN A 65 7.67 -3.09 -0.01
C ASN A 65 9.10 -3.34 0.47
N THR A 66 10.10 -3.14 -0.40
CA THR A 66 11.50 -3.38 -0.07
C THR A 66 12.20 -2.15 0.54
N ASN A 67 11.89 -0.94 0.05
CA ASN A 67 12.71 0.26 0.34
C ASN A 67 11.98 1.35 1.14
N TRP A 68 10.72 1.10 1.54
CA TRP A 68 9.99 1.98 2.46
C TRP A 68 10.35 1.87 3.95
N PRO A 69 10.83 0.72 4.49
CA PRO A 69 10.95 0.59 5.95
C PRO A 69 12.16 1.33 6.52
N ASP A 70 11.98 2.63 6.79
CA ASP A 70 12.68 3.36 7.84
C ASP A 70 11.76 3.43 9.07
N GLY A 71 11.78 2.34 9.83
CA GLY A 71 10.95 2.16 11.02
C GLY A 71 10.63 0.70 11.26
N THR A 72 11.64 -0.08 11.63
CA THR A 72 11.44 -1.20 12.55
C THR A 72 10.50 -0.72 13.65
N ASP A 73 9.25 -1.20 13.64
CA ASP A 73 8.55 -1.40 14.89
C ASP A 73 9.50 -2.28 15.72
N PRO A 74 10.04 -1.82 16.87
CA PRO A 74 10.89 -2.66 17.71
C PRO A 74 10.20 -3.97 18.08
N ASN A 75 8.85 -4.02 18.00
CA ASN A 75 8.04 -5.21 18.22
C ASN A 75 7.76 -6.03 16.96
N ALA A 76 8.10 -5.57 15.74
CA ALA A 76 7.94 -6.36 14.51
C ALA A 76 9.16 -7.21 14.14
N THR A 77 10.32 -6.97 14.76
CA THR A 77 11.56 -7.73 14.48
C THR A 77 12.05 -8.63 15.60
N ALA A 78 11.22 -8.92 16.60
CA ALA A 78 11.46 -10.04 17.48
C ALA A 78 10.12 -10.57 17.93
N ASP A 79 9.61 -11.57 17.21
CA ASP A 79 8.73 -12.54 17.85
C ASP A 79 9.42 -12.95 19.17
N PRO A 80 8.78 -12.75 20.34
CA PRO A 80 9.38 -13.05 21.64
C PRO A 80 9.91 -14.48 21.70
N ASP A 81 9.26 -15.41 20.99
CA ASP A 81 9.66 -16.80 20.91
C ASP A 81 10.92 -16.98 20.06
N ILE A 82 11.08 -16.21 18.96
CA ILE A 82 12.29 -16.24 18.13
C ILE A 82 13.48 -15.65 18.90
N LEU A 83 13.29 -14.56 19.65
CA LEU A 83 14.35 -13.96 20.47
C LEU A 83 14.72 -14.86 21.67
N ALA A 84 13.72 -15.50 22.28
CA ALA A 84 13.93 -16.49 23.34
C ALA A 84 14.67 -17.72 22.82
N LEU A 85 14.33 -18.22 21.63
CA LEU A 85 15.04 -19.32 20.97
C LEU A 85 16.47 -18.92 20.58
N ALA A 86 16.67 -17.72 20.02
CA ALA A 86 18.01 -17.24 19.67
C ALA A 86 18.92 -17.11 20.90
N ASN A 87 18.41 -16.56 22.01
CA ASN A 87 19.13 -16.50 23.27
C ASN A 87 19.39 -17.90 23.88
N ALA A 88 18.42 -18.81 23.78
CA ALA A 88 18.57 -20.19 24.26
C ALA A 88 19.63 -20.99 23.47
N VAL A 89 19.86 -20.63 22.21
CA VAL A 89 20.85 -21.27 21.31
C VAL A 89 22.14 -20.43 21.19
N ASN A 90 22.29 -19.36 21.98
CA ASN A 90 23.45 -18.47 21.98
C ASN A 90 23.74 -17.84 20.60
N ILE A 91 22.70 -17.57 19.83
CA ILE A 91 22.75 -16.88 18.53
C ILE A 91 22.63 -15.38 18.78
N ASP A 92 23.69 -14.65 18.47
CA ASP A 92 23.69 -13.20 18.53
C ASP A 92 22.85 -12.62 17.37
N VAL A 93 21.60 -12.29 17.64
CA VAL A 93 20.65 -11.68 16.67
C VAL A 93 21.16 -10.32 16.17
N SER A 94 22.08 -9.66 16.91
CA SER A 94 22.72 -8.43 16.42
C SER A 94 23.75 -8.71 15.31
N LYS A 95 24.26 -9.95 15.21
CA LYS A 95 25.15 -10.42 14.14
C LYS A 95 24.44 -11.11 12.98
N THR A 96 23.14 -11.41 13.09
CA THR A 96 22.34 -11.85 11.92
C THR A 96 22.01 -10.69 10.98
N ASN A 97 22.23 -9.44 11.41
CA ASN A 97 22.35 -8.28 10.54
C ASN A 97 23.75 -8.15 9.89
N GLY A 98 24.52 -9.25 9.85
CA GLY A 98 25.86 -9.29 9.28
C GLY A 98 25.86 -8.90 7.80
N ASP A 99 26.76 -7.98 7.44
CA ASP A 99 27.23 -7.66 6.09
C ASP A 99 26.25 -7.95 4.94
N HIS A 100 25.05 -7.38 5.01
CA HIS A 100 24.23 -7.28 3.83
C HIS A 100 24.89 -6.27 2.89
N PRO A 101 25.23 -6.64 1.63
CA PRO A 101 25.72 -5.69 0.65
C PRO A 101 24.70 -4.56 0.60
N GLN A 102 25.18 -3.33 0.86
CA GLN A 102 24.45 -2.05 0.90
C GLN A 102 22.95 -2.21 0.59
N ARG A 103 22.10 -2.23 1.63
CA ARG A 103 20.64 -2.14 1.44
C ARG A 103 20.39 -1.01 0.45
N ALA A 104 19.73 -1.35 -0.64
CA ALA A 104 19.44 -0.44 -1.73
C ALA A 104 18.91 0.89 -1.17
N SER A 105 19.40 1.98 -1.75
CA SER A 105 19.07 3.37 -1.43
C SER A 105 17.62 3.53 -0.94
N SER A 106 17.47 3.99 0.31
CA SER A 106 16.17 4.37 0.88
C SER A 106 15.46 5.33 -0.05
N ILE A 107 14.15 5.14 -0.22
CA ILE A 107 13.31 6.05 -1.02
C ILE A 107 13.47 7.48 -0.49
N SER A 108 13.71 8.44 -1.37
CA SER A 108 13.87 9.84 -0.96
C SER A 108 12.62 10.37 -0.26
N ASP A 109 12.79 11.25 0.72
CA ASP A 109 11.65 11.81 1.48
C ASP A 109 10.65 12.55 0.59
N ALA A 110 11.13 13.23 -0.46
CA ALA A 110 10.28 13.91 -1.44
C ALA A 110 9.39 12.92 -2.22
N ASP A 111 9.95 11.77 -2.62
CA ASP A 111 9.18 10.70 -3.29
C ASP A 111 8.23 10.00 -2.31
N LYS A 112 8.62 9.85 -1.03
CA LYS A 112 7.73 9.32 0.01
C LYS A 112 6.52 10.24 0.21
N ASP A 113 6.75 11.54 0.36
CA ASP A 113 5.69 12.55 0.52
C ASP A 113 4.79 12.64 -0.70
N TYR A 114 5.38 12.59 -1.91
CA TYR A 114 4.60 12.54 -3.15
C TYR A 114 3.67 11.33 -3.16
N LEU A 115 4.16 10.14 -2.80
CA LEU A 115 3.36 8.92 -2.83
C LEU A 115 2.21 8.97 -1.83
N ARG A 116 2.45 9.43 -0.59
CA ARG A 116 1.39 9.62 0.43
C ARG A 116 0.26 10.53 -0.07
N ASN A 117 0.58 11.53 -0.87
CA ASN A 117 -0.40 12.49 -1.36
C ASN A 117 -1.20 11.98 -2.57
N ILE A 118 -0.59 11.19 -3.46
CA ILE A 118 -1.22 10.77 -4.72
C ILE A 118 -1.83 9.37 -4.69
N LEU A 119 -1.42 8.49 -3.77
CA LEU A 119 -1.71 7.05 -3.87
C LEU A 119 -3.21 6.74 -3.86
N ILE A 120 -4.00 7.43 -3.04
CA ILE A 120 -5.45 7.23 -3.00
C ILE A 120 -6.10 7.65 -4.32
N ASP A 121 -5.74 8.81 -4.89
CA ASP A 121 -6.22 9.25 -6.20
C ASP A 121 -5.84 8.26 -7.31
N ALA A 122 -4.59 7.75 -7.28
CA ALA A 122 -4.12 6.76 -8.23
C ALA A 122 -4.93 5.45 -8.16
N ILE A 123 -5.29 5.00 -6.95
CA ILE A 123 -6.15 3.83 -6.73
C ILE A 123 -7.56 4.07 -7.29
N LEU A 124 -8.12 5.26 -7.09
CA LEU A 124 -9.46 5.61 -7.60
C LEU A 124 -9.52 5.70 -9.13
N ARG A 125 -8.42 6.12 -9.77
CA ARG A 125 -8.33 6.30 -11.23
C ARG A 125 -7.92 5.05 -11.99
N THR A 126 -7.56 3.98 -11.30
CA THR A 126 -7.14 2.72 -11.92
C THR A 126 -8.17 1.62 -11.75
N LYS A 127 -8.16 0.68 -12.69
CA LYS A 127 -8.93 -0.56 -12.63
C LYS A 127 -7.98 -1.75 -12.45
N ASP A 128 -8.54 -2.92 -12.22
CA ASP A 128 -7.73 -4.13 -12.11
C ASP A 128 -7.08 -4.48 -13.46
N PRO A 129 -5.85 -5.00 -13.45
CA PRO A 129 -5.09 -5.45 -12.27
C PRO A 129 -4.17 -4.38 -11.63
N LEU A 130 -4.12 -3.15 -12.14
CA LEU A 130 -3.24 -2.09 -11.62
C LEU A 130 -3.61 -1.72 -10.18
N ARG A 131 -4.91 -1.52 -9.94
CA ARG A 131 -5.47 -1.13 -8.65
C ARG A 131 -5.08 -2.07 -7.52
N CYS A 132 -5.12 -3.39 -7.73
CA CYS A 132 -4.67 -4.38 -6.74
C CYS A 132 -3.20 -4.20 -6.32
N GLN A 133 -2.31 -3.85 -7.26
CA GLN A 133 -0.91 -3.61 -6.92
C GLN A 133 -0.74 -2.34 -6.10
N LEU A 134 -1.48 -1.27 -6.44
CA LEU A 134 -1.47 -0.01 -5.69
C LEU A 134 -2.05 -0.15 -4.28
N ILE A 135 -3.13 -0.93 -4.11
CA ILE A 135 -3.68 -1.27 -2.77
C ILE A 135 -2.64 -2.02 -1.93
N THR A 136 -1.87 -2.91 -2.55
CA THR A 136 -0.80 -3.61 -1.83
C THR A 136 0.31 -2.65 -1.38
N ALA A 137 0.68 -1.68 -2.22
CA ALA A 137 1.61 -0.62 -1.84
C ALA A 137 1.05 0.25 -0.69
N ALA A 138 -0.25 0.58 -0.72
CA ALA A 138 -0.91 1.33 0.35
C ALA A 138 -0.82 0.59 1.69
N GLY A 139 -0.97 -0.74 1.69
CA GLY A 139 -0.79 -1.56 2.90
C GLY A 139 0.60 -1.39 3.54
N THR A 140 1.66 -1.25 2.75
CA THR A 140 3.01 -0.98 3.28
C THR A 140 3.13 0.42 3.86
N LEU A 141 2.59 1.43 3.17
CA LEU A 141 2.57 2.80 3.72
C LEU A 141 1.79 2.87 5.03
N ILE A 142 0.62 2.21 5.09
CA ILE A 142 -0.19 2.15 6.30
C ILE A 142 0.61 1.53 7.46
N LYS A 143 1.26 0.38 7.22
CA LYS A 143 2.08 -0.31 8.24
C LYS A 143 3.22 0.56 8.77
N CYS A 144 3.83 1.39 7.93
CA CYS A 144 5.04 2.13 8.27
C CYS A 144 4.79 3.57 8.73
N ASP A 145 3.72 4.19 8.25
CA ASP A 145 3.51 5.64 8.37
C ASP A 145 2.23 6.04 9.09
N PHE A 146 1.24 5.16 9.21
CA PHE A 146 0.01 5.48 9.91
C PHE A 146 0.21 5.35 11.45
N PRO A 147 -0.30 6.29 12.26
CA PRO A 147 -0.96 7.56 11.89
C PRO A 147 0.00 8.73 11.67
N SER A 148 1.19 8.70 12.29
CA SER A 148 2.00 9.90 12.53
C SER A 148 2.61 10.55 11.28
N LYS A 149 3.05 9.75 10.30
CA LYS A 149 3.66 10.23 9.06
C LYS A 149 2.66 10.36 7.91
N TRP A 150 1.45 9.81 8.05
CA TRP A 150 0.38 9.92 7.06
C TRP A 150 -0.96 10.39 7.68
N PRO A 151 -0.99 11.55 8.37
CA PRO A 151 -2.17 12.00 9.13
C PRO A 151 -3.39 12.29 8.25
N GLN A 152 -3.18 12.70 6.99
CA GLN A 152 -4.25 13.01 6.04
C GLN A 152 -4.98 11.78 5.51
N PHE A 153 -4.47 10.57 5.73
CA PHE A 153 -5.04 9.32 5.22
C PHE A 153 -6.53 9.19 5.56
N ILE A 154 -6.91 9.40 6.82
CA ILE A 154 -8.29 9.23 7.29
C ILE A 154 -9.23 10.26 6.67
N ASN A 155 -8.77 11.50 6.52
CA ASN A 155 -9.55 12.53 5.84
C ASN A 155 -9.79 12.16 4.37
N GLN A 156 -8.80 11.57 3.68
CA GLN A 156 -8.98 11.08 2.30
C GLN A 156 -10.04 9.96 2.24
N ILE A 157 -10.00 8.99 3.16
CA ILE A 157 -11.01 7.92 3.25
C ILE A 157 -12.41 8.50 3.49
N HIS A 158 -12.53 9.42 4.46
CA HIS A 158 -13.80 10.05 4.82
C HIS A 158 -14.41 10.82 3.64
N VAL A 159 -13.62 11.64 2.94
CA VAL A 159 -14.09 12.38 1.75
C VAL A 159 -14.60 11.42 0.68
N CYS A 160 -13.86 10.35 0.39
CA CYS A 160 -14.26 9.37 -0.62
C CYS A 160 -15.58 8.65 -0.25
N LEU A 161 -15.71 8.20 1.01
CA LEU A 161 -16.92 7.54 1.50
C LEU A 161 -18.12 8.50 1.63
N SER A 162 -17.88 9.81 1.67
CA SER A 162 -18.94 10.82 1.72
C SER A 162 -19.57 11.08 0.35
N THR A 163 -18.86 10.77 -0.75
CA THR A 163 -19.37 10.91 -2.11
C THR A 163 -20.53 9.94 -2.38
N ASP A 164 -21.40 10.25 -3.33
CA ASP A 164 -22.47 9.34 -3.76
C ASP A 164 -22.04 8.50 -4.97
N ASN A 165 -20.92 7.78 -4.84
CA ASN A 165 -20.34 6.98 -5.92
C ASN A 165 -19.84 5.63 -5.41
N ILE A 166 -20.55 4.56 -5.80
CA ILE A 166 -20.25 3.18 -5.39
C ILE A 166 -18.88 2.70 -5.90
N GLU A 167 -18.43 3.13 -7.08
CA GLU A 167 -17.11 2.77 -7.61
C GLU A 167 -15.98 3.36 -6.75
N THR A 168 -16.17 4.60 -6.29
CA THR A 168 -15.29 5.26 -5.32
C THR A 168 -15.26 4.49 -4.01
N TRP A 169 -16.43 4.07 -3.51
CA TRP A 169 -16.52 3.29 -2.25
C TRP A 169 -15.80 1.96 -2.36
N ASN A 170 -16.02 1.19 -3.43
CA ASN A 170 -15.38 -0.12 -3.61
C ASN A 170 -13.85 -0.06 -3.48
N SER A 171 -13.25 0.95 -4.10
CA SER A 171 -11.79 1.09 -4.09
C SER A 171 -11.28 1.56 -2.73
N VAL A 172 -11.95 2.55 -2.11
CA VAL A 172 -11.51 3.12 -0.83
C VAL A 172 -11.79 2.19 0.36
N LEU A 173 -12.85 1.39 0.31
CA LEU A 173 -13.17 0.38 1.33
C LEU A 173 -12.09 -0.70 1.39
N LEU A 174 -11.52 -1.11 0.25
CA LEU A 174 -10.42 -2.08 0.23
C LEU A 174 -9.15 -1.50 0.85
N VAL A 175 -8.84 -0.23 0.59
CA VAL A 175 -7.71 0.46 1.22
C VAL A 175 -7.95 0.60 2.72
N PHE A 176 -9.14 1.01 3.14
CA PHE A 176 -9.49 1.12 4.56
C PHE A 176 -9.46 -0.24 5.26
N TYR A 177 -9.94 -1.30 4.61
CA TYR A 177 -9.84 -2.65 5.13
C TYR A 177 -8.39 -3.06 5.41
N SER A 178 -7.42 -2.66 4.59
CA SER A 178 -6.00 -2.93 4.86
C SER A 178 -5.46 -2.27 6.14
N LEU A 179 -5.99 -1.09 6.51
CA LEU A 179 -5.71 -0.46 7.81
C LEU A 179 -6.30 -1.29 8.95
N VAL A 180 -7.56 -1.68 8.83
CA VAL A 180 -8.22 -2.48 9.87
C VAL A 180 -7.51 -3.82 10.08
N GLN A 181 -7.13 -4.49 8.99
CA GLN A 181 -6.35 -5.72 9.04
C GLN A 181 -4.97 -5.56 9.69
N TYR A 182 -4.35 -4.37 9.58
CA TYR A 182 -3.09 -4.11 10.27
C TYR A 182 -3.26 -4.07 11.80
N TYR A 183 -4.42 -3.61 12.28
CA TYR A 183 -4.75 -3.55 13.71
C TYR A 183 -5.52 -4.77 14.23
N GLU A 184 -6.02 -5.65 13.37
CA GLU A 184 -6.85 -6.83 13.70
C GLU A 184 -6.25 -7.72 14.79
N TYR A 185 -4.91 -7.86 14.81
CA TYR A 185 -4.19 -8.68 15.79
C TYR A 185 -3.32 -7.88 16.75
N LYS A 186 -3.46 -6.54 16.77
CA LYS A 186 -2.74 -5.67 17.72
C LYS A 186 -3.40 -5.76 19.09
N LYS A 187 -2.60 -5.67 20.15
CA LYS A 187 -3.10 -5.65 21.53
C LYS A 187 -3.96 -4.42 21.78
N SER A 188 -4.88 -4.49 22.73
CA SER A 188 -5.78 -3.38 23.08
C SER A 188 -5.05 -2.06 23.36
N GLU A 189 -3.85 -2.11 23.96
CA GLU A 189 -3.02 -0.93 24.25
C GLU A 189 -2.47 -0.23 22.99
N ASP A 190 -2.24 -0.98 21.91
CA ASP A 190 -1.71 -0.47 20.64
C ASP A 190 -2.81 -0.02 19.66
N ARG A 191 -4.08 -0.26 20.01
CA ARG A 191 -5.24 -0.03 19.12
C ARG A 191 -5.82 1.37 19.17
N GLY A 192 -5.36 2.22 20.10
CA GLY A 192 -5.85 3.60 20.26
C GLY A 192 -6.03 4.38 18.94
N PRO A 193 -5.02 4.42 18.04
CA PRO A 193 -5.18 5.09 16.75
C PRO A 193 -6.30 4.53 15.86
N MET A 194 -6.54 3.22 15.91
CA MET A 194 -7.61 2.57 15.13
C MET A 194 -8.98 2.85 15.74
N ASP A 195 -9.08 2.88 17.07
CA ASP A 195 -10.32 3.17 17.79
C ASP A 195 -10.76 4.63 17.52
N ASP A 196 -9.81 5.58 17.56
CA ASP A 196 -10.04 6.99 17.17
C ASP A 196 -10.58 7.12 15.74
N VAL A 197 -10.04 6.31 14.82
CA VAL A 197 -10.52 6.24 13.43
C VAL A 197 -11.93 5.70 13.35
N MET A 198 -12.24 4.62 14.07
CA MET A 198 -13.57 4.00 14.04
C MET A 198 -14.65 4.90 14.65
N LEU A 199 -14.33 5.75 15.62
CA LEU A 199 -15.28 6.77 16.12
C LEU A 199 -15.83 7.66 15.00
N VAL A 200 -15.00 7.95 13.99
CA VAL A 200 -15.35 8.81 12.85
C VAL A 200 -15.91 7.99 11.67
N ILE A 201 -15.25 6.89 11.30
CA ILE A 201 -15.56 6.16 10.07
C ILE A 201 -16.72 5.18 10.25
N LEU A 202 -16.92 4.59 11.43
CA LEU A 202 -17.96 3.58 11.63
C LEU A 202 -19.39 4.09 11.37
N PRO A 203 -19.81 5.30 11.83
CA PRO A 203 -21.12 5.86 11.48
C PRO A 203 -21.30 6.03 9.97
N LEU A 204 -20.24 6.43 9.26
CA LEU A 204 -20.26 6.61 7.82
C LEU A 204 -20.38 5.27 7.10
N LEU A 205 -19.64 4.23 7.53
CA LEU A 205 -19.79 2.87 7.01
C LEU A 205 -21.20 2.33 7.20
N HIS A 206 -21.81 2.57 8.36
CA HIS A 206 -23.20 2.20 8.62
C HIS A 206 -24.16 2.92 7.66
N GLN A 207 -23.99 4.23 7.45
CA GLN A 207 -24.80 4.98 6.48
C GLN A 207 -24.67 4.41 5.07
N ARG A 208 -23.45 4.12 4.59
CA ARG A 208 -23.24 3.53 3.26
C ARG A 208 -23.84 2.14 3.16
N LEU A 209 -23.72 1.31 4.20
CA LEU A 209 -24.31 -0.02 4.24
C LEU A 209 -25.84 0.04 4.10
N MET A 210 -26.50 0.96 4.81
CA MET A 210 -27.96 1.16 4.70
C MET A 210 -28.37 1.63 3.30
N GLN A 211 -27.60 2.53 2.68
CA GLN A 211 -27.86 3.00 1.32
C GLN A 211 -27.73 1.87 0.29
N LEU A 212 -26.73 0.99 0.45
CA LEU A 212 -26.53 -0.16 -0.43
C LEU A 212 -27.67 -1.17 -0.34
N PHE A 213 -28.20 -1.42 0.87
CA PHE A 213 -29.38 -2.29 1.07
C PHE A 213 -30.64 -1.74 0.43
N ALA A 214 -30.86 -0.43 0.47
CA ALA A 214 -32.11 0.17 0.01
C ALA A 214 -32.24 0.27 -1.52
N HIS A 215 -31.12 0.42 -2.24
CA HIS A 215 -31.17 0.95 -3.60
C HIS A 215 -30.34 0.20 -4.66
N ASN A 216 -29.58 -0.86 -4.32
CA ASN A 216 -28.64 -1.44 -5.27
C ASN A 216 -28.52 -2.96 -5.22
N ASP A 217 -29.15 -3.64 -6.17
CA ASP A 217 -29.03 -5.09 -6.40
C ASP A 217 -27.98 -5.37 -7.51
N SER A 218 -26.74 -4.96 -7.26
CA SER A 218 -25.61 -5.14 -8.20
C SER A 218 -24.45 -5.88 -7.54
N ASP A 219 -23.63 -6.56 -8.35
CA ASP A 219 -22.41 -7.23 -7.86
C ASP A 219 -21.47 -6.27 -7.12
N GLN A 220 -21.38 -5.03 -7.60
CA GLN A 220 -20.58 -3.97 -6.98
C GLN A 220 -21.15 -3.56 -5.61
N SER A 221 -22.48 -3.51 -5.47
CA SER A 221 -23.13 -3.24 -4.19
C SER A 221 -22.89 -4.39 -3.21
N ALA A 222 -23.08 -5.64 -3.64
CA ALA A 222 -22.82 -6.83 -2.82
C ALA A 222 -21.35 -6.89 -2.36
N LEU A 223 -20.40 -6.54 -3.22
CA LEU A 223 -18.98 -6.47 -2.89
C LEU A 223 -18.68 -5.39 -1.85
N SER A 224 -19.25 -4.18 -2.00
CA SER A 224 -19.15 -3.11 -1.00
C SER A 224 -19.73 -3.55 0.35
N GLN A 225 -20.94 -4.12 0.37
CA GLN A 225 -21.60 -4.61 1.59
C GLN A 225 -20.72 -5.66 2.28
N LYS A 226 -20.23 -6.66 1.54
CA LYS A 226 -19.31 -7.68 2.06
C LYS A 226 -18.04 -7.05 2.65
N THR A 227 -17.47 -6.05 1.99
CA THR A 227 -16.23 -5.40 2.45
C THR A 227 -16.48 -4.61 3.74
N ILE A 228 -17.60 -3.89 3.85
CA ILE A 228 -18.01 -3.21 5.09
C ILE A 228 -18.18 -4.22 6.24
N LEU A 229 -18.81 -5.36 5.99
CA LEU A 229 -18.98 -6.41 7.01
C LEU A 229 -17.62 -7.01 7.42
N LYS A 230 -16.69 -7.21 6.48
CA LYS A 230 -15.32 -7.64 6.78
C LYS A 230 -14.56 -6.62 7.63
N ILE A 231 -14.70 -5.33 7.33
CA ILE A 231 -14.15 -4.24 8.13
C ILE A 231 -14.68 -4.31 9.57
N PHE A 232 -16.00 -4.44 9.74
CA PHE A 232 -16.59 -4.55 11.07
C PHE A 232 -16.09 -5.79 11.81
N HIS A 233 -16.07 -6.94 11.14
CA HIS A 233 -15.58 -8.20 11.72
C HIS A 233 -14.12 -8.10 12.17
N ALA A 234 -13.22 -7.62 11.30
CA ALA A 234 -11.80 -7.50 11.63
C ALA A 234 -11.52 -6.47 12.72
N TYR A 235 -12.40 -5.46 12.89
CA TYR A 235 -12.28 -4.50 13.97
C TYR A 235 -12.69 -5.06 15.34
N ILE A 236 -13.68 -5.95 15.41
CA ILE A 236 -14.17 -6.45 16.70
C ILE A 236 -13.37 -7.65 17.27
N GLN A 237 -12.52 -8.29 16.45
CA GLN A 237 -11.55 -9.29 16.93
C GLN A 237 -10.46 -8.62 17.77
#